data_AF-A0A920SNZ3-F1
#
_entry.id   AF-A0A920SNZ3-F1
#
_cell.length_a   1.000
_cell.length_b   1.000
_cell.length_c   1.000
_cell.angle_alpha   90.00
_cell.angle_beta   90.00
_cell.angle_gamma   90.00
#
_symmetry.space_group_name_H-M   'P 1'
#
loop_
_entity.id
_entity.type
_entity.pdbx_description
1 polymer ?
#
loop_
_entity_poly.entity_id
_entity_poly.type
_entity_poly.pdbx_seq_one_letter_code
_entity_poly.pdbx_strand_id
1 'polypeptide(L)'
;MGPKAVSAAAEAHHEWSTTRWEDRAGVFLRAADLLAGPWRQKLNAATMLGQSKTAFQAEIDSACEIIDFFRFAAHFTERIYGMQPLSERGVWNRAEYRALEGFIYAVTPFNFTAFGAI
;
A
#
# COMPACT_ATOMS: atom_id res chain seq x y z
N MET A 1 19.18 -5.59 4.68
CA MET A 1 18.38 -4.82 5.67
C MET A 1 19.13 -4.79 6.99
N GLY A 2 19.29 -3.63 7.63
CA GLY A 2 20.02 -3.54 8.91
C GLY A 2 19.20 -4.07 10.09
N PRO A 3 19.83 -4.59 11.16
CA PRO A 3 19.12 -5.16 12.33
C PRO A 3 18.10 -4.21 12.97
N LYS A 4 18.41 -2.90 13.00
CA LYS A 4 17.51 -1.87 13.53
C LYS A 4 16.17 -1.78 12.77
N ALA A 5 16.19 -1.94 11.45
CA ALA A 5 14.98 -1.88 10.64
C ALA A 5 14.10 -3.13 10.85
N VAL A 6 14.72 -4.29 11.04
CA VAL A 6 14.00 -5.53 11.35
C VAL A 6 13.33 -5.46 12.72
N SER A 7 14.04 -4.96 13.74
CA SER A 7 13.47 -4.78 15.10
C SER A 7 12.28 -3.83 15.07
N ALA A 8 12.42 -2.67 14.42
CA ALA A 8 11.34 -1.69 14.33
C ALA A 8 10.09 -2.24 13.61
N ALA A 9 10.29 -3.02 12.53
CA ALA A 9 9.18 -3.67 11.83
C ALA A 9 8.47 -4.71 12.72
N ALA A 10 9.24 -5.50 13.49
CA ALA A 10 8.68 -6.47 14.42
C ALA A 10 7.92 -5.81 15.57
N GLU A 11 8.45 -4.71 16.13
CA GLU A 11 7.82 -3.93 17.20
C GLU A 11 6.48 -3.31 16.76
N ALA A 12 6.41 -2.78 15.54
CA ALA A 12 5.19 -2.17 15.00
C ALA A 12 4.16 -3.20 14.48
N HIS A 13 4.56 -4.45 14.22
CA HIS A 13 3.73 -5.46 13.56
C HIS A 13 2.44 -5.74 14.34
N HIS A 14 2.51 -5.89 15.66
CA HIS A 14 1.33 -6.24 16.46
C HIS A 14 0.24 -5.17 16.36
N GLU A 15 0.59 -3.89 16.53
CA GLU A 15 -0.36 -2.78 16.45
C GLU A 15 -0.93 -2.64 15.02
N TRP A 16 -0.06 -2.68 14.01
CA TRP A 16 -0.48 -2.53 12.62
C TRP A 16 -1.36 -3.68 12.14
N SER A 17 -1.00 -4.93 12.44
CA SER A 17 -1.76 -6.10 12.01
C SER A 17 -3.14 -6.22 12.65
N THR A 18 -3.30 -5.71 13.88
CA THR A 18 -4.58 -5.73 14.62
C THR A 18 -5.44 -4.48 14.40
N THR A 19 -4.88 -3.43 13.79
CA THR A 19 -5.65 -2.27 13.31
C THR A 19 -6.70 -2.73 12.31
N ARG A 20 -7.90 -2.13 12.35
CA ARG A 20 -8.97 -2.49 11.40
C ARG A 20 -8.51 -2.27 9.97
N TRP A 21 -8.90 -3.18 9.07
CA TRP A 21 -8.44 -3.11 7.68
C TRP A 21 -8.91 -1.82 6.98
N GLU A 22 -10.07 -1.28 7.37
CA GLU A 22 -10.61 -0.02 6.87
C GLU A 22 -9.71 1.16 7.25
N ASP A 23 -9.23 1.19 8.49
CA ASP A 23 -8.35 2.25 8.98
C ASP A 23 -6.98 2.18 8.28
N ARG A 24 -6.46 0.97 8.06
CA ARG A 24 -5.23 0.78 7.26
C ARG A 24 -5.42 1.24 5.82
N ALA A 25 -6.53 0.88 5.17
CA ALA A 25 -6.86 1.34 3.82
C ALA A 25 -6.99 2.88 3.77
N GLY A 26 -7.54 3.49 4.83
CA GLY A 26 -7.64 4.94 4.99
C GLY A 26 -6.29 5.67 4.91
N VAL A 27 -5.21 5.07 5.43
CA VAL A 27 -3.85 5.63 5.31
C VAL A 27 -3.44 5.75 3.83
N PHE A 28 -3.64 4.70 3.05
CA PHE A 28 -3.26 4.67 1.62
C PHE A 28 -4.16 5.57 0.76
N LEU A 29 -5.47 5.60 1.04
CA LEU A 29 -6.40 6.50 0.36
C LEU A 29 -6.05 7.96 0.63
N ARG A 30 -5.68 8.30 1.87
CA ARG A 30 -5.19 9.65 2.20
C ARG A 30 -3.89 9.99 1.48
N ALA A 31 -2.95 9.04 1.38
CA ALA A 31 -1.73 9.21 0.63
C ALA A 31 -2.01 9.45 -0.87
N ALA A 32 -2.95 8.70 -1.46
CA ALA A 32 -3.39 8.87 -2.84
C ALA A 32 -3.94 10.29 -3.09
N ASP A 33 -4.76 10.82 -2.19
CA ASP A 33 -5.31 12.19 -2.33
C ASP A 33 -4.24 13.28 -2.18
N LEU A 34 -3.27 13.08 -1.28
CA LEU A 34 -2.13 13.98 -1.15
C LEU A 34 -1.30 14.01 -2.45
N LEU A 35 -1.06 12.85 -3.07
CA LEU A 35 -0.36 12.71 -4.34
C LEU A 35 -1.17 13.19 -5.53
N ALA A 36 -2.50 13.14 -5.47
CA ALA A 36 -3.39 13.70 -6.49
C ALA A 36 -3.41 15.24 -6.46
N GLY A 37 -3.13 15.84 -5.31
CA GLY A 37 -3.13 17.29 -5.13
C GLY A 37 -1.76 17.84 -4.72
N PRO A 38 -1.60 18.26 -3.45
CA PRO A 38 -0.51 19.13 -3.02
C PRO A 38 0.90 18.53 -3.18
N TRP A 39 1.03 17.21 -3.26
CA TRP A 39 2.33 16.54 -3.40
C TRP A 39 2.66 16.13 -4.83
N ARG A 40 1.71 16.22 -5.78
CA ARG A 40 1.86 15.70 -7.15
C ARG A 40 3.14 16.19 -7.81
N GLN A 41 3.29 17.51 -7.91
CA GLN A 41 4.41 18.10 -8.62
C GLN A 41 5.74 17.93 -7.89
N LYS A 42 5.71 17.80 -6.56
CA LYS A 42 6.92 17.55 -5.79
C LYS A 42 7.46 16.16 -6.06
N LEU A 43 6.59 15.14 -6.11
CA LEU A 43 7.01 13.78 -6.40
C LEU A 43 7.45 13.63 -7.86
N ASN A 44 6.69 14.19 -8.82
CA ASN A 44 7.09 14.22 -10.22
C ASN A 44 8.48 14.86 -10.40
N ALA A 45 8.73 16.02 -9.79
CA ALA A 45 10.02 16.69 -9.89
C ALA A 45 11.16 15.83 -9.30
N ALA A 46 10.93 15.18 -8.15
CA ALA A 46 11.90 14.26 -7.56
C ALA A 46 12.21 13.08 -8.49
N THR A 47 11.19 12.48 -9.10
CA THR A 47 11.33 11.39 -10.07
C THR A 47 12.03 11.84 -11.35
N MET A 48 11.70 13.00 -11.90
CA MET A 48 12.39 13.57 -13.06
C MET A 48 13.89 13.76 -12.79
N LEU A 49 14.22 14.40 -11.66
CA LEU A 49 15.61 14.72 -11.31
C LEU A 49 16.40 13.48 -10.88
N GLY A 50 15.79 12.57 -10.12
CA GLY A 50 16.47 11.38 -9.58
C GLY A 50 16.58 10.22 -10.56
N GLN A 51 15.64 10.10 -11.50
CA GLN A 51 15.57 8.96 -12.44
C GLN A 51 15.66 9.41 -13.91
N SER A 52 15.98 10.68 -14.17
CA SER A 52 16.10 11.26 -15.52
C SER A 52 14.85 11.07 -16.38
N LYS A 53 13.67 11.12 -15.77
CA LYS A 53 12.39 10.99 -16.48
C LYS A 53 11.96 12.32 -17.08
N THR A 54 11.31 12.27 -18.24
CA THR A 54 10.57 13.43 -18.76
C THR A 54 9.35 13.72 -17.87
N ALA A 55 8.81 14.94 -17.94
CA ALA A 55 7.61 15.30 -17.17
C ALA A 55 6.44 14.34 -17.42
N PHE A 56 6.25 13.91 -18.67
CA PHE A 56 5.21 12.93 -19.00
C PHE A 56 5.50 11.56 -18.39
N GLN A 57 6.74 11.06 -18.47
CA GLN A 57 7.12 9.77 -17.87
C GLN A 57 6.98 9.78 -16.35
N ALA A 58 7.30 10.90 -15.69
CA ALA A 58 7.15 11.06 -14.25
C ALA A 58 5.67 11.12 -13.84
N GLU A 59 4.83 11.82 -14.62
CA GLU A 59 3.40 11.93 -14.37
C GLU A 59 2.69 10.57 -14.43
N ILE A 60 2.98 9.75 -15.45
CA ILE A 60 2.34 8.44 -15.57
C ILE A 60 2.80 7.46 -14.49
N ASP A 61 4.07 7.54 -14.04
CA ASP A 61 4.67 6.65 -13.02
C ASP A 61 4.41 7.17 -11.60
N SER A 62 5.09 8.24 -11.21
CA SER A 62 5.17 8.68 -9.82
C SER A 62 3.91 9.39 -9.31
N ALA A 63 3.00 9.76 -10.21
CA ALA A 63 1.71 10.31 -9.83
C ALA A 63 0.57 9.34 -10.14
N CYS A 64 0.21 9.15 -11.42
CA CYS A 64 -0.96 8.35 -11.80
C CYS A 64 -0.88 6.91 -11.28
N GLU A 65 0.20 6.20 -11.58
CA GLU A 65 0.31 4.78 -11.24
C GLU A 65 0.34 4.53 -9.72
N ILE A 66 1.03 5.38 -8.92
CA ILE A 66 0.99 5.28 -7.44
C ILE A 66 -0.41 5.52 -6.89
N ILE A 67 -1.08 6.57 -7.36
CA ILE A 67 -2.44 6.93 -6.91
C ILE A 67 -3.39 5.77 -7.20
N ASP A 68 -3.27 5.19 -8.40
CA ASP A 68 -4.07 4.04 -8.81
C ASP A 68 -3.73 2.82 -7.95
N PHE A 69 -2.47 2.49 -7.71
CA PHE A 69 -2.09 1.38 -6.83
C PHE A 69 -2.75 1.48 -5.47
N PHE A 70 -2.71 2.65 -4.81
CA PHE A 70 -3.33 2.82 -3.50
C PHE A 70 -4.86 2.71 -3.54
N ARG A 71 -5.52 3.33 -4.53
CA ARG A 71 -6.99 3.28 -4.66
C ARG A 71 -7.49 1.89 -5.02
N PHE A 72 -6.84 1.23 -5.97
CA PHE A 72 -7.21 -0.11 -6.38
C PHE A 72 -6.84 -1.15 -5.32
N ALA A 73 -5.72 -1.02 -4.61
CA ALA A 73 -5.39 -1.91 -3.49
C ALA A 73 -6.44 -1.82 -2.37
N ALA A 74 -6.91 -0.61 -2.03
CA ALA A 74 -8.00 -0.45 -1.07
C ALA A 74 -9.31 -1.11 -1.57
N HIS A 75 -9.66 -0.92 -2.84
CA HIS A 75 -10.82 -1.57 -3.46
C HIS A 75 -10.72 -3.11 -3.44
N PHE A 76 -9.56 -3.67 -3.81
CA PHE A 76 -9.36 -5.12 -3.78
C PHE A 76 -9.32 -5.66 -2.35
N THR A 77 -8.81 -4.90 -1.39
CA THR A 77 -8.83 -5.25 0.03
C THR A 77 -10.28 -5.43 0.49
N GLU A 78 -11.15 -4.45 0.26
CA GLU A 78 -12.58 -4.55 0.59
C GLU A 78 -13.20 -5.82 -0.01
N ARG A 79 -12.94 -6.08 -1.29
CA ARG A 79 -13.45 -7.27 -1.97
C ARG A 79 -12.98 -8.57 -1.32
N ILE A 80 -11.70 -8.67 -0.93
CA ILE A 80 -11.14 -9.85 -0.26
C ILE A 80 -11.79 -10.05 1.11
N TYR A 81 -11.86 -9.00 1.95
CA TYR A 81 -12.49 -9.12 3.27
C TYR A 81 -13.98 -9.46 3.19
N GLY A 82 -14.65 -9.05 2.11
CA GLY A 82 -16.04 -9.41 1.81
C GLY A 82 -16.25 -10.88 1.38
N MET A 83 -15.20 -11.63 1.07
CA MET A 83 -15.30 -13.07 0.75
C MET A 83 -15.51 -13.87 2.04
N GLN A 84 -16.78 -14.18 2.35
CA GLN A 84 -17.18 -14.92 3.55
C GLN A 84 -17.83 -16.26 3.20
N PRO A 85 -17.66 -17.30 4.04
CA PRO A 85 -18.27 -18.61 3.82
C PRO A 85 -19.78 -18.60 4.08
N LEU A 86 -20.49 -19.54 3.47
CA LEU A 86 -21.90 -19.78 3.77
C LEU A 86 -22.07 -20.25 5.23
N SER A 87 -23.16 -19.81 5.85
CA SER A 87 -23.59 -20.26 7.18
C SER A 87 -24.91 -21.02 7.05
N GLU A 88 -24.93 -22.30 7.41
CA GLU A 88 -26.14 -23.11 7.45
C GLU A 88 -26.94 -22.86 8.74
N ARG A 89 -28.18 -23.38 8.81
CA ARG A 89 -29.03 -23.18 9.99
C ARG A 89 -28.37 -23.76 11.24
N GLY A 90 -28.20 -22.92 12.26
CA GLY A 90 -27.60 -23.31 13.54
C GLY A 90 -26.06 -23.25 13.56
N VAL A 91 -25.42 -22.82 12.47
CA VAL A 91 -23.97 -22.66 12.35
C VAL A 91 -23.66 -21.22 11.91
N TRP A 92 -22.59 -20.63 12.44
CA TRP A 92 -22.08 -19.34 11.98
C TRP A 92 -20.61 -19.46 11.60
N ASN A 93 -20.33 -19.45 10.30
CA ASN A 93 -18.99 -19.52 9.75
C ASN A 93 -18.47 -18.12 9.42
N ARG A 94 -17.18 -17.86 9.67
CA ARG A 94 -16.49 -16.63 9.27
C ARG A 94 -15.07 -16.95 8.83
N ALA A 95 -14.59 -16.25 7.82
CA ALA A 95 -13.19 -16.29 7.40
C ALA A 95 -12.47 -15.04 7.91
N GLU A 96 -11.27 -15.23 8.44
CA GLU A 96 -10.38 -14.15 8.86
C GLU A 96 -9.12 -14.15 7.99
N TYR A 97 -8.80 -12.99 7.42
CA TYR A 97 -7.59 -12.79 6.62
C TYR A 97 -6.49 -12.20 7.50
N ARG A 98 -5.60 -13.06 7.99
CA ARG A 98 -4.49 -12.65 8.86
C ARG A 98 -3.29 -12.18 8.04
N ALA A 99 -2.55 -11.22 8.59
CA ALA A 99 -1.25 -10.82 8.09
C ALA A 99 -0.24 -11.98 8.21
N LEU A 100 0.84 -11.93 7.43
CA LEU A 100 1.96 -12.86 7.59
C LEU A 100 2.68 -12.60 8.91
N GLU A 101 3.16 -13.67 9.53
CA GLU A 101 4.05 -13.59 10.69
C GLU A 101 5.48 -13.23 10.26
N GLY A 102 6.16 -12.42 11.06
CA GLY A 102 7.50 -11.90 10.74
C GLY A 102 7.45 -10.56 10.00
N PHE A 103 8.25 -10.41 8.95
CA PHE A 103 8.34 -9.16 8.18
C PHE A 103 8.43 -9.43 6.68
N ILE A 104 8.00 -8.45 5.89
CA ILE A 104 8.12 -8.47 4.42
C ILE A 104 9.38 -7.67 4.04
N TYR A 105 10.23 -8.26 3.19
CA TYR A 105 11.39 -7.57 2.63
C TYR A 105 11.10 -7.17 1.18
N ALA A 106 10.79 -5.89 0.97
CA ALA A 106 10.57 -5.32 -0.36
C ALA A 106 11.90 -4.84 -0.97
N VAL A 107 12.18 -5.23 -2.22
CA VAL A 107 13.34 -4.78 -3.00
C VAL A 107 12.82 -4.27 -4.33
N THR A 108 13.00 -2.98 -4.59
CA THR A 108 12.29 -2.27 -5.65
C THR A 108 13.28 -1.76 -6.70
N PRO A 109 12.96 -1.83 -8.00
CA PRO A 109 13.87 -1.42 -9.06
C PRO A 109 13.91 0.11 -9.20
N PHE A 110 14.91 0.63 -9.93
CA PHE A 110 15.09 2.07 -10.10
C PHE A 110 14.16 2.69 -11.16
N ASN A 111 13.56 1.90 -12.03
CA ASN A 111 12.95 2.37 -13.29
C ASN A 111 11.51 2.88 -13.13
N PHE A 112 10.84 2.59 -12.01
CA PHE A 112 9.52 3.12 -11.66
C PHE A 112 9.52 3.52 -10.20
N THR A 113 9.12 4.76 -9.92
CA THR A 113 8.84 5.20 -8.55
C THR A 113 7.65 4.42 -8.00
N ALA A 114 6.67 4.08 -8.84
CA ALA A 114 5.46 3.40 -8.44
C ALA A 114 5.68 1.99 -7.89
N PHE A 115 6.64 1.25 -8.44
CA PHE A 115 6.98 -0.07 -7.91
C PHE A 115 7.67 -0.01 -6.54
N GLY A 116 8.13 1.18 -6.13
CA GLY A 116 8.61 1.45 -4.77
C GLY A 116 7.50 1.54 -3.72
N ALA A 117 6.26 1.73 -4.16
CA ALA A 117 5.12 2.02 -3.29
C ALA A 117 4.23 0.78 -3.00
N ILE A 118 4.53 -0.38 -3.60
CA ILE A 118 3.79 -1.64 -3.47
C ILE A 118 4.59 -2.73 -2.74
#